data_AF-X0UHS1-F1
#
_entry.id   AF-X0UHS1-F1
#
_cell.length_a   1.000
_cell.length_b   1.000
_cell.length_c   1.000
_cell.angle_alpha   90.00
_cell.angle_beta   90.00
_cell.angle_gamma   90.00
#
_symmetry.space_group_name_H-M   'P 1'
#
loop_
_entity.id
_entity.type
_entity.pdbx_description
1 polymer ?
#
loop_
_entity_poly.entity_id
_entity_poly.type
_entity_poly.pdbx_seq_one_letter_code
_entity_poly.pdbx_strand_id
1 'polypeptide(L)'
;VTMGAEKAKAGEEVRLVIPWGTITSEVVKELKRIAFELQQDFKKVTNLTTLPMIGLMNSVDPSVEASRLAEEIKELFGGKHYSLPVSTFVYEAAGLGSQVEEVLKQLEKADIVLLHGKPILLPGTHFGTVTRAPADKQMIQDVYKKGAICEISGSFFSKAGTEIDPSGYRRVGMNYQSLQGAGSNPACRSILLIGTPDQGIDDYISMAKAILQAGFPSVLITDVTFARHLLDLKEGY
;
A
#
# COMPACT_ATOMS: atom_id res chain seq x y z
N VAL A 1 -21.87 9.87 0.36
CA VAL A 1 -21.10 9.88 1.63
C VAL A 1 -20.48 8.50 1.77
N THR A 2 -19.20 8.37 2.14
CA THR A 2 -18.53 7.07 2.16
C THR A 2 -18.94 6.27 3.40
N MET A 3 -19.06 4.95 3.25
CA MET A 3 -19.52 4.07 4.32
C MET A 3 -18.61 4.10 5.56
N GLY A 4 -17.30 4.35 5.38
CA GLY A 4 -16.37 4.59 6.50
C GLY A 4 -16.67 5.88 7.30
N ALA A 5 -17.16 6.94 6.63
CA ALA A 5 -17.60 8.15 7.33
C ALA A 5 -18.93 7.92 8.07
N GLU A 6 -19.80 7.05 7.55
CA GLU A 6 -21.04 6.64 8.21
C GLU A 6 -20.75 5.75 9.43
N LYS A 7 -19.83 4.78 9.31
CA LYS A 7 -19.32 3.97 10.43
C LYS A 7 -18.70 4.83 11.52
N ALA A 8 -17.82 5.76 11.14
CA ALA A 8 -17.21 6.69 12.10
C ALA A 8 -18.28 7.52 12.85
N LYS A 9 -19.31 8.01 12.13
CA LYS A 9 -20.45 8.72 12.74
C LYS A 9 -21.32 7.83 13.62
N ALA A 10 -21.45 6.55 13.29
CA ALA A 10 -22.20 5.55 14.05
C ALA A 10 -21.42 5.01 15.27
N GLY A 11 -20.14 5.38 15.43
CA GLY A 11 -19.29 4.83 16.48
C GLY A 11 -18.88 3.38 16.22
N GLU A 12 -18.89 2.93 14.96
CA GLU A 12 -18.38 1.63 14.56
C GLU A 12 -16.87 1.67 14.32
N GLU A 13 -16.22 0.50 14.42
CA GLU A 13 -14.80 0.35 14.11
C GLU A 13 -14.52 0.57 12.63
N VAL A 14 -13.56 1.45 12.34
CA VAL A 14 -13.03 1.73 11.00
C VAL A 14 -11.62 1.14 10.91
N ARG A 15 -11.41 0.23 9.96
CA ARG A 15 -10.12 -0.41 9.70
C ARG A 15 -9.41 0.27 8.54
N LEU A 16 -8.24 0.83 8.82
CA LEU A 16 -7.39 1.51 7.84
C LEU A 16 -6.11 0.70 7.60
N VAL A 17 -5.94 0.21 6.37
CA VAL A 17 -4.76 -0.54 5.93
C VAL A 17 -3.71 0.41 5.35
N ILE A 18 -2.49 0.29 5.86
CA ILE A 18 -1.36 1.19 5.63
C ILE A 18 -0.26 0.46 4.85
N PRO A 19 0.06 0.89 3.62
CA PRO A 19 1.13 0.32 2.81
C PRO A 19 2.51 0.75 3.30
N TRP A 20 3.53 -0.02 2.92
CA TRP A 20 4.94 0.33 3.12
C TRP A 20 5.38 1.34 2.06
N GLY A 21 6.10 2.39 2.45
CA GLY A 21 6.82 3.25 1.50
C GLY A 21 6.85 4.74 1.84
N THR A 22 7.62 5.48 1.05
CA THR A 22 7.86 6.93 1.23
C THR A 22 6.61 7.76 1.01
N ILE A 23 5.78 7.44 0.01
CA ILE A 23 4.53 8.17 -0.27
C ILE A 23 3.63 8.17 0.97
N THR A 24 3.50 7.02 1.63
CA THR A 24 2.70 6.89 2.85
C THR A 24 3.30 7.67 4.01
N SER A 25 4.63 7.70 4.13
CA SER A 25 5.32 8.55 5.11
C SER A 25 5.01 10.04 4.89
N GLU A 26 5.02 10.51 3.64
CA GLU A 26 4.63 11.89 3.33
C GLU A 26 3.15 12.18 3.64
N VAL A 27 2.24 11.22 3.37
CA VAL A 27 0.84 11.34 3.79
C VAL A 27 0.72 11.48 5.31
N VAL A 28 1.46 10.68 6.09
CA VAL A 28 1.44 10.77 7.56
C VAL A 28 2.00 12.10 8.05
N LYS A 29 3.10 12.60 7.46
CA LYS A 29 3.66 13.93 7.78
C LYS A 29 2.66 15.04 7.50
N GLU A 30 1.98 14.97 6.36
CA GLU A 30 1.00 15.95 5.95
C GLU A 30 -0.23 15.94 6.87
N LEU A 31 -0.72 14.76 7.27
CA LEU A 31 -1.80 14.64 8.24
C LEU A 31 -1.41 15.26 9.60
N LYS A 32 -0.17 15.06 10.06
CA LYS A 32 0.33 15.69 11.29
C LYS A 32 0.42 17.22 11.15
N ARG A 33 0.87 17.72 9.99
CA ARG A 33 0.90 19.16 9.68
C ARG A 33 -0.49 19.78 9.75
N ILE A 34 -1.46 19.15 9.09
CA ILE A 34 -2.86 19.59 9.11
C ILE A 34 -3.43 19.58 10.53
N ALA A 35 -3.15 18.54 11.32
CA ALA A 35 -3.59 18.46 12.72
C ALA A 35 -3.08 19.65 13.54
N PHE A 36 -1.79 19.95 13.40
CA PHE A 36 -1.12 21.05 14.08
C PHE A 36 -1.71 22.41 13.66
N GLU A 37 -1.86 22.65 12.35
CA GLU A 37 -2.37 23.92 11.81
C GLU A 37 -3.82 24.19 12.20
N LEU A 38 -4.66 23.16 12.20
CA LEU A 38 -6.06 23.30 12.59
C LEU A 38 -6.26 23.37 14.12
N GLN A 39 -5.19 23.21 14.91
CA GLN A 39 -5.24 23.03 16.37
C GLN A 39 -6.26 21.96 16.79
N GLN A 40 -6.48 20.97 15.94
CA GLN A 40 -7.48 19.93 16.16
C GLN A 40 -6.85 18.77 16.92
N ASP A 41 -7.48 18.37 18.02
CA ASP A 41 -7.20 17.08 18.63
C ASP A 41 -7.97 16.00 17.87
N PHE A 42 -7.29 15.36 16.91
CA PHE A 42 -7.85 14.24 16.15
C PHE A 42 -8.07 12.98 16.99
N LYS A 43 -7.59 12.92 18.25
CA LYS A 43 -7.76 11.76 19.15
C LYS A 43 -9.21 11.42 19.50
N LYS A 44 -10.18 12.18 19.00
CA LYS A 44 -11.61 11.90 19.15
C LYS A 44 -12.15 10.84 18.18
N VAL A 45 -11.34 10.29 17.26
CA VAL A 45 -11.75 9.14 16.44
C VAL A 45 -11.56 7.86 17.28
N THR A 46 -12.45 7.62 18.24
CA THR A 46 -12.30 6.57 19.26
C THR A 46 -12.35 5.14 18.72
N ASN A 47 -12.63 4.94 17.43
CA ASN A 47 -12.86 3.63 16.83
C ASN A 47 -12.02 3.38 15.56
N LEU A 48 -10.84 3.99 15.44
CA LEU A 48 -9.90 3.66 14.37
C LEU A 48 -9.05 2.43 14.75
N THR A 49 -8.90 1.51 13.81
CA THR A 49 -7.93 0.41 13.88
C THR A 49 -7.00 0.49 12.67
N THR A 50 -5.71 0.69 12.91
CA THR A 50 -4.69 0.74 11.85
C THR A 50 -4.00 -0.61 11.69
N LEU A 51 -3.81 -1.03 10.44
CA LEU A 51 -3.26 -2.33 10.07
C LEU A 51 -2.12 -2.14 9.05
N PRO A 52 -0.93 -2.72 9.25
CA PRO A 52 0.10 -2.76 8.22
C PRO A 52 -0.33 -3.70 7.08
N MET A 53 -0.26 -3.23 5.84
CA MET A 53 -0.59 -4.01 4.64
C MET A 53 0.31 -5.24 4.47
N ILE A 54 1.52 -5.17 5.01
CA ILE A 54 2.62 -6.07 4.72
C ILE A 54 3.49 -6.25 5.95
N GLY A 55 4.19 -7.40 6.03
CA GLY A 55 5.25 -7.63 6.99
C GLY A 55 6.41 -6.64 6.87
N LEU A 56 7.46 -6.90 7.63
CA LEU A 56 8.66 -6.08 7.67
C LEU A 56 9.42 -6.17 6.35
N MET A 57 9.59 -5.02 5.70
CA MET A 57 10.44 -4.88 4.51
C MET A 57 11.93 -4.75 4.88
N ASN A 58 12.23 -4.62 6.18
CA ASN A 58 13.55 -4.38 6.74
C ASN A 58 14.21 -3.13 6.16
N SER A 59 13.47 -2.04 6.16
CA SER A 59 13.86 -0.80 5.53
C SER A 59 15.13 -0.22 6.17
N VAL A 60 16.01 0.38 5.37
CA VAL A 60 17.16 1.17 5.84
C VAL A 60 16.66 2.33 6.67
N ASP A 61 15.55 2.95 6.25
CA ASP A 61 14.79 3.93 7.00
C ASP A 61 13.55 3.26 7.64
N PRO A 62 13.54 3.02 8.96
CA PRO A 62 12.38 2.44 9.63
C PRO A 62 11.10 3.28 9.56
N SER A 63 11.21 4.58 9.23
CA SER A 63 10.05 5.49 9.18
C SER A 63 9.11 5.21 7.99
N VAL A 64 9.55 4.40 7.02
CA VAL A 64 8.71 3.96 5.89
C VAL A 64 8.08 2.59 6.09
N GLU A 65 8.37 1.92 7.22
CA GLU A 65 7.76 0.62 7.54
C GLU A 65 6.27 0.74 7.76
N ALA A 66 5.49 -0.16 7.14
CA ALA A 66 4.04 -0.16 7.24
C ALA A 66 3.55 -0.23 8.70
N SER A 67 4.21 -1.06 9.52
CA SER A 67 3.86 -1.20 10.95
C SER A 67 4.14 0.10 11.72
N ARG A 68 5.24 0.80 11.40
CA ARG A 68 5.57 2.07 12.04
C ARG A 68 4.61 3.18 11.63
N LEU A 69 4.30 3.28 10.34
CA LEU A 69 3.33 4.25 9.81
C LEU A 69 1.93 4.02 10.37
N ALA A 70 1.50 2.76 10.51
CA ALA A 70 0.22 2.41 11.14
C ALA A 70 0.16 2.84 12.61
N GLU A 71 1.25 2.66 13.36
CA GLU A 71 1.37 3.14 14.73
C GLU A 71 1.27 4.67 14.81
N GLU A 72 1.98 5.41 13.94
CA GLU A 72 1.96 6.87 13.93
C GLU A 72 0.59 7.45 13.59
N ILE A 73 -0.15 6.82 12.68
CA ILE A 73 -1.54 7.22 12.38
C ILE A 73 -2.43 6.96 13.60
N LYS A 74 -2.26 5.83 14.29
CA LYS A 74 -2.98 5.55 15.54
C LYS A 74 -2.62 6.56 16.64
N GLU A 75 -1.39 7.05 16.71
CA GLU A 75 -1.01 8.09 17.68
C GLU A 75 -1.69 9.43 17.38
N LEU A 76 -1.87 9.75 16.09
CA LEU A 76 -2.52 10.97 15.63
C LEU A 76 -4.03 10.97 15.87
N PHE A 77 -4.71 9.88 15.54
CA PHE A 77 -6.18 9.79 15.57
C PHE A 77 -6.74 9.06 16.81
N GLY A 78 -5.88 8.45 17.62
CA GLY A 78 -6.31 7.52 18.67
C GLY A 78 -6.67 6.13 18.11
N GLY A 79 -7.09 5.22 19.00
CA GLY A 79 -7.56 3.88 18.62
C GLY A 79 -6.53 2.76 18.79
N LYS A 80 -6.68 1.69 17.98
CA LYS A 80 -5.89 0.46 18.05
C LYS A 80 -4.94 0.36 16.86
N HIS A 81 -3.84 -0.37 17.05
CA HIS A 81 -2.95 -0.75 15.96
C HIS A 81 -2.68 -2.25 16.05
N TYR A 82 -2.50 -2.88 14.89
CA TYR A 82 -1.87 -4.19 14.79
C TYR A 82 -0.43 -4.01 14.29
N SER A 83 0.45 -4.92 14.70
CA SER A 83 1.78 -5.07 14.12
C SER A 83 1.86 -6.38 13.35
N LEU A 84 2.69 -6.39 12.32
CA LEU A 84 2.98 -7.61 11.54
C LEU A 84 4.49 -7.88 11.62
N PRO A 85 5.01 -8.34 12.78
CA PRO A 85 6.44 -8.42 13.08
C PRO A 85 7.09 -9.68 12.47
N VAL A 86 6.82 -9.91 11.19
CA VAL A 86 7.34 -11.02 10.40
C VAL A 86 7.88 -10.45 9.10
N SER A 87 8.94 -11.05 8.56
CA SER A 87 9.46 -10.69 7.23
C SER A 87 8.35 -10.70 6.19
N THR A 88 8.32 -9.70 5.30
CA THR A 88 7.41 -9.66 4.16
C THR A 88 7.46 -10.94 3.34
N PHE A 89 8.65 -11.49 3.12
CA PHE A 89 8.85 -12.72 2.36
C PHE A 89 9.38 -13.79 3.29
N VAL A 90 8.70 -14.93 3.34
CA VAL A 90 9.12 -16.12 4.09
C VAL A 90 9.14 -17.32 3.14
N TYR A 91 9.96 -18.32 3.43
CA TYR A 91 9.94 -19.55 2.66
C TYR A 91 8.56 -20.21 2.76
N GLU A 92 8.03 -20.74 1.65
CA GLU A 92 6.69 -21.33 1.60
C GLU A 92 6.45 -22.40 2.68
N ALA A 93 7.49 -23.20 2.97
CA ALA A 93 7.45 -24.26 3.97
C ALA A 93 7.43 -23.79 5.44
N ALA A 94 7.71 -22.50 5.71
CA ALA A 94 7.98 -22.02 7.08
C ALA A 94 6.73 -21.93 7.99
N GLY A 95 5.52 -22.11 7.45
CA GLY A 95 4.28 -21.88 8.19
C GLY A 95 4.13 -20.43 8.67
N LEU A 96 2.99 -20.09 9.27
CA LEU A 96 2.78 -18.79 9.91
C LEU A 96 2.27 -19.01 11.34
N GLY A 97 2.68 -18.13 12.26
CA GLY A 97 2.15 -18.15 13.63
C GLY A 97 0.69 -17.65 13.67
N SER A 98 -0.08 -18.10 14.65
CA SER A 98 -1.50 -17.74 14.82
C SER A 98 -1.75 -16.22 14.91
N GLN A 99 -0.83 -15.46 15.51
CA GLN A 99 -0.92 -14.01 15.57
C GLN A 99 -0.83 -13.37 14.17
N VAL A 100 0.05 -13.89 13.30
CA VAL A 100 0.19 -13.41 11.92
C VAL A 100 -1.09 -13.72 11.14
N GLU A 101 -1.61 -14.94 11.27
CA GLU A 101 -2.86 -15.34 10.62
C GLU A 101 -4.05 -14.48 11.04
N GLU A 102 -4.14 -14.11 12.32
CA GLU A 102 -5.19 -13.22 12.80
C GLU A 102 -5.09 -11.83 12.16
N VAL A 103 -3.88 -11.26 12.05
CA VAL A 103 -3.70 -9.96 11.36
C VAL A 103 -4.12 -10.07 9.89
N LEU A 104 -3.76 -11.15 9.19
CA LEU A 104 -4.15 -11.36 7.80
C LEU A 104 -5.69 -11.40 7.64
N LYS A 105 -6.41 -12.05 8.57
CA LYS A 105 -7.89 -12.03 8.60
C LYS A 105 -8.48 -10.65 8.87
N GLN A 106 -7.77 -9.77 9.58
CA GLN A 106 -8.22 -8.39 9.80
C GLN A 106 -8.03 -7.53 8.55
N LEU A 107 -7.01 -7.80 7.72
CA LEU A 107 -6.79 -7.11 6.44
C LEU A 107 -7.95 -7.34 5.46
N GLU A 108 -8.55 -8.52 5.47
CA GLU A 108 -9.73 -8.84 4.64
C GLU A 108 -10.98 -8.01 4.99
N LYS A 109 -11.01 -7.42 6.20
CA LYS A 109 -12.13 -6.61 6.71
C LYS A 109 -11.90 -5.11 6.57
N ALA A 110 -10.89 -4.71 5.79
CA ALA A 110 -10.52 -3.31 5.63
C ALA A 110 -11.69 -2.43 5.18
N ASP A 111 -11.86 -1.28 5.82
CA ASP A 111 -12.82 -0.25 5.43
C ASP A 111 -12.17 0.78 4.52
N ILE A 112 -10.88 1.04 4.73
CA ILE A 112 -10.06 1.93 3.91
C ILE A 112 -8.73 1.24 3.66
N VAL A 113 -8.28 1.25 2.41
CA VAL A 113 -6.98 0.71 2.00
C VAL A 113 -6.25 1.81 1.25
N LEU A 114 -5.09 2.22 1.75
CA LEU A 114 -4.20 3.09 0.99
C LEU A 114 -3.32 2.22 0.09
N LEU A 115 -3.17 2.64 -1.16
CA LEU A 115 -2.33 2.01 -2.16
C LEU A 115 -1.37 3.04 -2.74
N HIS A 116 -0.14 2.61 -2.98
CA HIS A 116 0.76 3.27 -3.91
C HIS A 116 1.63 2.20 -4.57
N GLY A 117 1.99 2.44 -5.82
CA GLY A 117 2.82 1.52 -6.59
C GLY A 117 4.21 2.09 -6.88
N LYS A 118 5.15 1.21 -7.22
CA LYS A 118 6.43 1.60 -7.84
C LYS A 118 6.69 0.74 -9.08
N PRO A 119 7.05 1.31 -10.24
CA PRO A 119 7.40 0.53 -11.42
C PRO A 119 8.67 -0.28 -11.18
N ILE A 120 8.82 -1.45 -11.80
CA ILE A 120 10.03 -2.31 -11.79
C ILE A 120 10.95 -1.91 -12.93
N LEU A 121 11.94 -1.07 -12.62
CA LEU A 121 12.74 -0.31 -13.58
C LEU A 121 14.01 -1.03 -14.05
N LEU A 122 14.52 -2.05 -13.33
CA LEU A 122 15.56 -3.04 -13.73
C LEU A 122 16.07 -3.81 -12.48
N PRO A 123 16.68 -5.01 -12.63
CA PRO A 123 17.24 -5.74 -11.50
C PRO A 123 18.51 -5.07 -10.95
N GLY A 124 18.37 -4.30 -9.87
CA GLY A 124 19.49 -3.71 -9.13
C GLY A 124 19.27 -2.30 -8.59
N THR A 125 18.22 -1.58 -9.03
CA THR A 125 17.90 -0.22 -8.58
C THR A 125 16.70 -0.17 -7.62
N HIS A 126 15.92 -1.25 -7.57
CA HIS A 126 14.60 -1.28 -6.93
C HIS A 126 14.59 -1.06 -5.43
N PHE A 127 15.58 -1.64 -4.75
CA PHE A 127 15.73 -1.63 -3.28
C PHE A 127 17.01 -0.95 -2.81
N GLY A 128 17.82 -0.42 -3.74
CA GLY A 128 19.23 -0.05 -3.55
C GLY A 128 19.54 1.00 -2.48
N THR A 129 18.54 1.64 -1.88
CA THR A 129 18.72 2.63 -0.81
C THR A 129 17.77 2.47 0.38
N VAL A 130 16.73 1.63 0.29
CA VAL A 130 15.59 1.67 1.23
C VAL A 130 15.39 0.36 1.98
N THR A 131 15.98 -0.77 1.61
CA THR A 131 15.80 -2.04 2.37
C THR A 131 17.10 -2.81 2.57
N ARG A 132 17.27 -3.42 3.76
CA ARG A 132 18.38 -4.29 4.17
C ARG A 132 18.17 -5.77 3.79
N ALA A 133 17.25 -6.07 2.86
CA ALA A 133 16.72 -7.38 2.44
C ALA A 133 15.55 -7.90 3.31
N PRO A 134 14.49 -8.44 2.65
CA PRO A 134 14.56 -9.81 2.12
C PRO A 134 14.22 -9.94 0.63
N ALA A 135 14.02 -8.84 -0.10
CA ALA A 135 14.07 -8.89 -1.56
C ALA A 135 15.52 -9.13 -1.99
N ASP A 136 15.95 -10.39 -1.95
CA ASP A 136 17.17 -10.83 -2.62
C ASP A 136 17.13 -10.26 -4.05
N LYS A 137 18.25 -9.73 -4.54
CA LYS A 137 18.39 -9.32 -5.93
C LYS A 137 17.90 -10.44 -6.87
N GLN A 138 18.08 -11.70 -6.47
CA GLN A 138 17.56 -12.88 -7.15
C GLN A 138 16.03 -12.95 -7.21
N MET A 139 15.33 -12.55 -6.13
CA MET A 139 13.87 -12.50 -6.07
C MET A 139 13.32 -11.48 -7.08
N ILE A 140 13.92 -10.29 -7.12
CA ILE A 140 13.49 -9.24 -8.05
C ILE A 140 13.80 -9.61 -9.50
N GLN A 141 14.94 -10.26 -9.74
CA GLN A 141 15.25 -10.84 -11.04
C GLN A 141 14.24 -11.92 -11.46
N ASP A 142 13.79 -12.75 -10.52
CA ASP A 142 12.80 -13.81 -10.78
C ASP A 142 11.45 -13.22 -11.19
N VAL A 143 10.88 -12.30 -10.40
CA VAL A 143 9.57 -11.70 -10.74
C VAL A 143 9.64 -10.84 -12.00
N TYR A 144 10.76 -10.15 -12.25
CA TYR A 144 10.98 -9.41 -13.49
C TYR A 144 11.03 -10.35 -14.71
N LYS A 145 11.76 -11.48 -14.62
CA LYS A 145 11.79 -12.50 -15.68
C LYS A 145 10.41 -13.13 -15.93
N LYS A 146 9.57 -13.22 -14.89
CA LYS A 146 8.17 -13.64 -14.98
C LYS A 146 7.23 -12.56 -15.54
N GLY A 147 7.73 -11.36 -15.83
CA GLY A 147 6.99 -10.29 -16.48
C GLY A 147 6.37 -9.25 -15.54
N ALA A 148 6.83 -9.15 -14.29
CA ALA A 148 6.38 -8.10 -13.38
C ALA A 148 6.89 -6.73 -13.83
N ILE A 149 6.00 -5.74 -13.83
CA ILE A 149 6.30 -4.35 -14.22
C ILE A 149 6.13 -3.36 -13.07
N CYS A 150 5.50 -3.75 -11.97
CA CYS A 150 5.31 -2.90 -10.80
C CYS A 150 5.18 -3.70 -9.51
N GLU A 151 5.32 -3.01 -8.38
CA GLU A 151 4.99 -3.52 -7.06
C GLU A 151 3.97 -2.64 -6.33
N ILE A 152 3.14 -3.24 -5.49
CA ILE A 152 2.33 -2.56 -4.46
C ILE A 152 2.60 -3.25 -3.13
N SER A 153 3.31 -2.58 -2.22
CA SER A 153 3.72 -3.13 -0.91
C SER A 153 4.14 -4.60 -1.02
N GLY A 154 5.23 -4.84 -1.73
CA GLY A 154 5.86 -6.15 -1.93
C GLY A 154 5.05 -7.18 -2.73
N SER A 155 3.88 -6.84 -3.25
CA SER A 155 3.14 -7.67 -4.22
C SER A 155 3.52 -7.22 -5.63
N PHE A 156 3.88 -8.15 -6.52
CA PHE A 156 4.37 -7.81 -7.86
C PHE A 156 3.30 -8.08 -8.90
N PHE A 157 3.17 -7.20 -9.90
CA PHE A 157 2.13 -7.34 -10.92
C PHE A 157 2.66 -7.22 -12.34
N SER A 158 2.07 -8.02 -13.22
CA SER A 158 2.30 -7.95 -14.67
C SER A 158 1.58 -6.74 -15.29
N LYS A 159 1.85 -6.48 -16.57
CA LYS A 159 1.12 -5.46 -17.35
C LYS A 159 -0.39 -5.72 -17.42
N ALA A 160 -0.82 -6.96 -17.31
CA ALA A 160 -2.23 -7.34 -17.29
C ALA A 160 -2.88 -7.21 -15.90
N GLY A 161 -2.13 -6.75 -14.88
CA GLY A 161 -2.61 -6.64 -13.50
C GLY A 161 -2.64 -7.97 -12.73
N THR A 162 -2.05 -9.04 -13.28
CA THR A 162 -1.96 -10.35 -12.61
C THR A 162 -0.83 -10.36 -11.59
N GLU A 163 -1.09 -10.90 -10.39
CA GLU A 163 -0.05 -11.09 -9.36
C GLU A 163 1.01 -12.10 -9.83
N ILE A 164 2.27 -11.80 -9.54
CA ILE A 164 3.43 -12.63 -9.84
C ILE A 164 4.15 -12.92 -8.54
N ASP A 165 4.15 -14.19 -8.15
CA ASP A 165 4.85 -14.63 -6.96
C ASP A 165 6.34 -14.89 -7.21
N PRO A 166 7.21 -14.50 -6.27
CA PRO A 166 8.61 -14.91 -6.28
C PRO A 166 8.76 -16.41 -5.98
N SER A 167 9.61 -17.09 -6.74
CA SER A 167 9.84 -18.53 -6.62
C SER A 167 10.35 -18.92 -5.24
N GLY A 168 9.66 -19.85 -4.56
CA GLY A 168 10.08 -20.41 -3.27
C GLY A 168 9.80 -19.52 -2.06
N TYR A 169 9.16 -18.38 -2.26
CA TYR A 169 8.76 -17.47 -1.19
C TYR A 169 7.25 -17.26 -1.23
N ARG A 170 6.65 -17.19 -0.06
CA ARG A 170 5.32 -16.61 0.11
C ARG A 170 5.44 -15.21 0.68
N ARG A 171 4.59 -14.31 0.20
CA ARG A 171 4.43 -12.97 0.78
C ARG A 171 3.52 -13.04 2.02
N VAL A 172 3.81 -12.21 3.01
CA VAL A 172 3.01 -12.04 4.23
C VAL A 172 2.42 -10.63 4.24
N GLY A 173 1.11 -10.56 3.99
CA GLY A 173 0.37 -9.31 3.89
C GLY A 173 -0.96 -9.49 3.14
N MET A 174 -1.58 -8.37 2.79
CA MET A 174 -2.85 -8.31 2.05
C MET A 174 -2.72 -8.84 0.62
N ASN A 175 -3.19 -10.06 0.35
CA ASN A 175 -3.01 -10.73 -0.95
C ASN A 175 -3.84 -10.13 -2.10
N TYR A 176 -3.62 -10.60 -3.32
CA TYR A 176 -4.37 -10.18 -4.51
C TYR A 176 -5.89 -10.28 -4.34
N GLN A 177 -6.41 -11.39 -3.79
CA GLN A 177 -7.86 -11.54 -3.58
C GLN A 177 -8.40 -10.48 -2.63
N SER A 178 -7.64 -10.12 -1.60
CA SER A 178 -8.00 -9.06 -0.65
C SER A 178 -7.96 -7.69 -1.32
N LEU A 179 -6.95 -7.41 -2.17
CA LEU A 179 -6.85 -6.15 -2.94
C LEU A 179 -8.01 -6.00 -3.93
N GLN A 180 -8.36 -7.07 -4.66
CA GLN A 180 -9.52 -7.08 -5.54
C GLN A 180 -10.84 -6.95 -4.77
N GLY A 181 -10.94 -7.64 -3.63
CA GLY A 181 -12.08 -7.51 -2.71
C GLY A 181 -12.27 -6.08 -2.23
N ALA A 182 -11.20 -5.40 -1.83
CA ALA A 182 -11.23 -4.00 -1.41
C ALA A 182 -11.66 -3.04 -2.53
N GLY A 183 -11.20 -3.26 -3.76
CA GLY A 183 -11.57 -2.42 -4.90
C GLY A 183 -13.01 -2.63 -5.40
N SER A 184 -13.50 -3.87 -5.34
CA SER A 184 -14.86 -4.23 -5.79
C SER A 184 -15.94 -4.05 -4.73
N ASN A 185 -15.57 -3.99 -3.44
CA ASN A 185 -16.50 -3.86 -2.33
C ASN A 185 -16.98 -2.40 -2.17
N PRO A 186 -18.27 -2.08 -2.38
CA PRO A 186 -18.80 -0.73 -2.21
C PRO A 186 -18.70 -0.18 -0.78
N ALA A 187 -18.51 -1.07 0.21
CA ALA A 187 -18.28 -0.74 1.61
C ALA A 187 -16.85 -0.27 1.90
N CYS A 188 -15.87 -0.72 1.11
CA CYS A 188 -14.46 -0.38 1.27
C CYS A 188 -14.11 0.85 0.41
N ARG A 189 -13.12 1.62 0.86
CA ARG A 189 -12.49 2.67 0.05
C ARG A 189 -11.03 2.30 -0.14
N SER A 190 -10.74 1.65 -1.26
CA SER A 190 -9.39 1.44 -1.74
C SER A 190 -8.93 2.64 -2.55
N ILE A 191 -7.85 3.30 -2.11
CA ILE A 191 -7.41 4.62 -2.59
C ILE A 191 -6.00 4.48 -3.16
N LEU A 192 -5.83 4.66 -4.46
CA LEU A 192 -4.52 4.76 -5.10
C LEU A 192 -4.02 6.19 -5.08
N LEU A 193 -2.84 6.39 -4.49
CA LEU A 193 -2.10 7.64 -4.48
C LEU A 193 -0.95 7.52 -5.48
N ILE A 194 -0.99 8.32 -6.53
CA ILE A 194 0.07 8.36 -7.55
C ILE A 194 0.11 9.74 -8.20
N GLY A 195 1.31 10.26 -8.46
CA GLY A 195 1.50 11.54 -9.11
C GLY A 195 2.60 11.49 -10.16
N THR A 196 2.85 12.63 -10.76
CA THR A 196 3.91 12.86 -11.75
C THR A 196 5.26 12.58 -11.10
N PRO A 197 6.02 11.58 -11.56
CA PRO A 197 7.35 11.31 -11.04
C PRO A 197 8.36 12.32 -11.60
N ASP A 198 9.48 12.50 -10.89
CA ASP A 198 10.58 13.36 -11.39
C ASP A 198 11.17 12.83 -12.70
N GLN A 199 11.15 11.50 -12.91
CA GLN A 199 11.68 10.81 -14.08
C GLN A 199 10.88 9.54 -14.39
N GLY A 200 10.86 9.13 -15.67
CA GLY A 200 10.29 7.84 -16.08
C GLY A 200 8.75 7.78 -16.05
N ILE A 201 8.08 8.86 -16.48
CA ILE A 201 6.61 8.93 -16.44
C ILE A 201 5.92 7.76 -17.15
N ASP A 202 6.46 7.27 -18.26
CA ASP A 202 5.87 6.17 -19.03
C ASP A 202 5.78 4.85 -18.24
N ASP A 203 6.76 4.60 -17.37
CA ASP A 203 6.75 3.42 -16.49
C ASP A 203 5.68 3.56 -15.40
N TYR A 204 5.52 4.77 -14.85
CA TYR A 204 4.46 5.06 -13.89
C TYR A 204 3.06 5.01 -14.53
N ILE A 205 2.91 5.46 -15.78
CA ILE A 205 1.66 5.31 -16.54
C ILE A 205 1.36 3.83 -16.80
N SER A 206 2.37 3.05 -17.20
CA SER A 206 2.21 1.61 -17.43
C SER A 206 1.79 0.87 -16.16
N MET A 207 2.43 1.19 -15.04
CA MET A 207 2.05 0.70 -13.72
C MET A 207 0.62 1.11 -13.34
N ALA A 208 0.27 2.39 -13.48
CA ALA A 208 -1.06 2.88 -13.12
C ALA A 208 -2.14 2.16 -13.92
N LYS A 209 -1.94 1.99 -15.24
CA LYS A 209 -2.84 1.24 -16.11
C LYS A 209 -3.00 -0.21 -15.63
N ALA A 210 -1.91 -0.89 -15.24
CA ALA A 210 -1.98 -2.26 -14.70
C ALA A 210 -2.75 -2.34 -13.38
N ILE A 211 -2.51 -1.42 -12.44
CA ILE A 211 -3.20 -1.37 -11.13
C ILE A 211 -4.70 -1.08 -11.31
N LEU A 212 -5.04 -0.16 -12.20
CA LEU A 212 -6.43 0.20 -12.51
C LEU A 212 -7.15 -0.96 -13.21
N GLN A 213 -6.50 -1.64 -14.16
CA GLN A 213 -7.06 -2.80 -14.85
C GLN A 213 -7.32 -3.98 -13.91
N ALA A 214 -6.46 -4.17 -12.90
CA ALA A 214 -6.65 -5.20 -11.89
C ALA A 214 -7.86 -4.94 -10.96
N GLY A 215 -8.40 -3.72 -10.99
CA GLY A 215 -9.56 -3.32 -10.20
C GLY A 215 -9.25 -3.13 -8.71
N PHE A 216 -7.99 -2.86 -8.33
CA PHE A 216 -7.63 -2.69 -6.93
C PHE A 216 -8.13 -1.40 -6.30
N PRO A 217 -8.04 -0.21 -6.95
CA PRO A 217 -8.54 1.02 -6.37
C PRO A 217 -9.99 1.31 -6.76
N SER A 218 -10.73 1.83 -5.79
CA SER A 218 -12.05 2.46 -5.98
C SER A 218 -11.97 3.99 -6.17
N VAL A 219 -10.84 4.58 -5.77
CA VAL A 219 -10.55 6.02 -5.84
C VAL A 219 -9.11 6.21 -6.31
N LEU A 220 -8.91 7.12 -7.26
CA LEU A 220 -7.59 7.58 -7.70
C LEU A 220 -7.40 9.02 -7.20
N ILE A 221 -6.32 9.26 -6.45
CA ILE A 221 -5.84 10.59 -6.09
C ILE A 221 -4.55 10.84 -6.87
N THR A 222 -4.56 11.86 -7.72
CA THR A 222 -3.45 12.19 -8.61
C THR A 222 -3.43 13.67 -8.95
N ASP A 223 -2.30 14.15 -9.49
CA ASP A 223 -2.19 15.51 -10.01
C ASP A 223 -2.66 15.62 -11.48
N VAL A 224 -2.90 16.86 -11.92
CA VAL A 224 -3.44 17.17 -13.24
C VAL A 224 -2.50 16.68 -14.35
N THR A 225 -1.19 16.78 -14.16
CA THR A 225 -0.21 16.38 -15.18
C THR A 225 -0.26 14.87 -15.37
N PHE A 226 -0.18 14.10 -14.29
CA PHE A 226 -0.27 12.64 -14.35
C PHE A 226 -1.60 12.18 -14.94
N ALA A 227 -2.72 12.81 -14.57
CA ALA A 227 -4.03 12.52 -15.14
C ALA A 227 -4.08 12.75 -16.66
N ARG A 228 -3.46 13.83 -17.17
CA ARG A 228 -3.37 14.08 -18.62
C ARG A 228 -2.58 12.98 -19.34
N HIS A 229 -1.43 12.59 -18.79
CA HIS A 229 -0.65 11.49 -19.33
C HIS A 229 -1.39 10.15 -19.28
N LEU A 230 -2.13 9.87 -18.20
CA LEU A 230 -2.89 8.63 -18.05
C LEU A 230 -4.02 8.51 -19.08
N LEU A 231 -4.65 9.63 -19.42
CA LEU A 231 -5.72 9.74 -20.42
C LEU A 231 -5.21 9.94 -21.85
N ASP A 232 -3.89 9.92 -22.06
CA ASP A 232 -3.23 10.20 -23.34
C ASP A 232 -3.68 11.55 -23.97
N LEU A 233 -4.01 12.55 -23.13
CA LEU A 233 -4.42 13.88 -23.57
C LEU A 233 -3.18 14.73 -23.90
N LYS A 234 -3.03 15.12 -25.18
CA LYS A 234 -1.96 16.04 -25.61
C LYS A 234 -2.12 17.42 -24.96
N GLU A 235 -1.01 18.06 -24.63
CA GLU A 235 -1.02 19.45 -24.19
C GLU A 235 -1.62 20.35 -25.28
N GLY A 236 -2.68 21.05 -24.95
CA GLY A 236 -3.38 21.95 -25.85
C GLY A 236 -4.32 22.87 -25.10
N TYR A 237 -3.76 23.98 -24.61
CA TYR A 237 -4.36 25.32 -24.60
C TYR A 237 -3.23 26.34 -24.68
#